data_AF-A0A497NKU9-F1
#
_entry.id   AF-A0A497NKU9-F1
#
_cell.length_a   1.000
_cell.length_b   1.000
_cell.length_c   1.000
_cell.angle_alpha   90.00
_cell.angle_beta   90.00
_cell.angle_gamma   90.00
#
_symmetry.space_group_name_H-M   'P 1'
#
loop_
_entity.id
_entity.type
_entity.pdbx_description
1 polymer ?
#
loop_
_entity_poly.entity_id
_entity_poly.type
_entity_poly.pdbx_seq_one_letter_code
_entity_poly.pdbx_strand_id
1 'polypeptide(L)'
;MQKHKDLQSKLRSLQDEHRSLEMSYKRLESKYNALKNDYESVKDKCEALKSQLEYYEGLIEEAGVARLTLSRILFYDSEPPNATVKEPPEYLPGEEVWLYAELKDFNIRKVKGGYAVSVDWHLHVSDEFGAEMLVLEPLSIREVYDFKPNVLWFKAKVKISVPGTYIAVVTVYDKLSLKTMSTANIFIITPRQS
;
A
#
# COMPACT_ATOMS: atom_id res chain seq x y z
N MET A 1 -65.23 -3.19 58.85
CA MET A 1 -65.66 -3.34 57.44
C MET A 1 -64.76 -2.58 56.46
N GLN A 2 -64.38 -1.32 56.72
CA GLN A 2 -63.54 -0.52 55.81
C GLN A 2 -62.12 -1.10 55.59
N LYS A 3 -61.40 -1.45 56.67
CA LYS A 3 -60.05 -2.06 56.57
C LYS A 3 -60.00 -3.32 55.71
N HIS A 4 -61.06 -4.13 55.70
CA HIS A 4 -61.14 -5.34 54.87
C HIS A 4 -61.27 -5.00 53.38
N LYS A 5 -62.06 -3.97 53.04
CA LYS A 5 -62.19 -3.49 51.66
C LYS A 5 -60.87 -2.89 51.16
N ASP A 6 -60.16 -2.15 52.01
CA ASP A 6 -58.87 -1.55 51.66
C ASP A 6 -57.76 -2.60 51.47
N LEU A 7 -57.76 -3.68 52.26
CA LEU A 7 -56.85 -4.80 52.06
C LEU A 7 -57.16 -5.55 50.76
N GLN A 8 -58.44 -5.74 50.45
CA GLN A 8 -58.87 -6.43 49.24
C GLN A 8 -58.52 -5.63 47.97
N SER A 9 -58.64 -4.30 48.00
CA SER A 9 -58.22 -3.44 46.88
C SER A 9 -56.70 -3.45 46.69
N LYS A 10 -55.92 -3.38 47.78
CA LYS A 10 -54.45 -3.51 47.74
C LYS A 10 -54.01 -4.86 47.17
N LEU A 11 -54.65 -5.95 47.59
CA LEU A 11 -54.33 -7.29 47.09
C LEU A 11 -54.58 -7.39 45.57
N ARG A 12 -55.69 -6.83 45.08
CA ARG A 12 -55.98 -6.79 43.63
C ARG A 12 -54.94 -5.97 42.87
N SER A 13 -54.58 -4.79 43.38
CA SER A 13 -53.52 -3.96 42.77
C SER A 13 -52.19 -4.72 42.67
N LEU A 14 -51.80 -5.42 43.75
CA LEU A 14 -50.57 -6.19 43.76
C LEU A 14 -50.60 -7.38 42.78
N GLN A 15 -51.75 -8.02 42.61
CA GLN A 15 -51.94 -9.10 41.64
C GLN A 15 -51.83 -8.58 40.20
N ASP A 16 -52.42 -7.41 39.91
CA ASP A 16 -52.34 -6.78 38.60
C ASP A 16 -50.91 -6.32 38.28
N GLU A 17 -50.19 -5.75 39.26
CA GLU A 17 -48.78 -5.39 39.17
C GLU A 17 -47.90 -6.62 38.91
N HIS A 18 -48.10 -7.71 39.66
CA HIS A 18 -47.38 -8.96 39.45
C HIS A 18 -47.59 -9.50 38.04
N ARG A 19 -48.84 -9.51 37.56
CA ARG A 19 -49.17 -9.95 36.19
C ARG A 19 -48.51 -9.06 35.14
N SER A 20 -48.49 -7.74 35.35
CA SER A 20 -47.83 -6.78 34.46
C SER A 20 -46.32 -7.00 34.41
N LEU A 21 -45.70 -7.27 35.57
CA LEU A 21 -44.28 -7.56 35.66
C LEU A 21 -43.92 -8.88 34.97
N GLU A 22 -44.73 -9.92 35.13
CA GLU A 22 -44.53 -11.22 34.46
C GLU A 22 -44.61 -11.07 32.92
N MET A 23 -45.56 -10.29 32.41
CA MET A 23 -45.64 -9.98 30.98
C MET A 23 -44.42 -9.20 30.49
N SER A 24 -43.93 -8.24 31.30
CA SER A 24 -42.73 -7.47 30.99
C SER A 24 -41.48 -8.34 30.95
N TYR A 25 -41.37 -9.30 31.87
CA TYR A 25 -40.27 -10.27 31.91
C TYR A 25 -40.28 -11.16 30.66
N LYS A 26 -41.42 -11.74 30.28
CA LYS A 26 -41.56 -12.54 29.05
C LYS A 26 -41.19 -11.73 27.81
N ARG A 27 -41.57 -10.45 27.75
CA ARG A 27 -41.20 -9.56 26.64
C ARG A 27 -39.70 -9.31 26.59
N LEU A 28 -39.06 -9.14 27.75
CA LEU A 28 -37.61 -8.93 27.84
C LEU A 28 -36.84 -10.19 27.42
N GLU A 29 -37.29 -11.37 27.86
CA GLU A 29 -36.74 -12.66 27.47
C GLU A 29 -36.80 -12.87 25.95
N SER A 30 -37.95 -12.58 25.32
CA SER A 30 -38.07 -12.64 23.86
C SER A 30 -37.12 -11.68 23.14
N LYS A 31 -36.93 -10.45 23.65
CA LYS A 31 -35.98 -9.49 23.10
C LYS A 31 -34.53 -9.96 23.24
N TYR A 32 -34.19 -10.55 24.39
CA TYR A 32 -32.87 -11.09 24.64
C TYR A 32 -32.55 -12.24 23.67
N ASN A 33 -33.50 -13.16 23.47
CA ASN A 33 -33.34 -14.27 22.53
C ASN A 33 -33.20 -13.79 21.09
N ALA A 34 -33.99 -12.78 20.68
CA ALA A 34 -33.84 -12.17 19.35
C ALA A 34 -32.44 -11.54 19.17
N LEU A 35 -31.97 -10.77 20.15
CA LEU A 35 -30.66 -10.14 20.09
C LEU A 35 -29.51 -11.16 20.06
N LYS A 36 -29.65 -12.27 20.80
CA LYS A 36 -28.68 -13.36 20.77
C LYS A 36 -28.58 -13.98 19.37
N ASN A 37 -29.72 -14.24 18.72
CA ASN A 37 -29.76 -14.78 17.37
C ASN A 37 -29.16 -13.80 16.35
N ASP A 38 -29.44 -12.50 16.49
CA ASP A 38 -28.86 -11.46 15.64
C ASP A 38 -27.33 -11.41 15.79
N TYR A 39 -26.81 -11.51 17.02
CA TYR A 39 -25.38 -11.55 17.29
C TYR A 39 -24.71 -12.77 16.63
N GLU A 40 -25.29 -13.96 16.76
CA GLU A 40 -24.79 -15.18 16.10
C GLU A 40 -24.79 -15.00 14.58
N SER A 41 -25.87 -14.46 14.00
CA SER A 41 -25.94 -14.17 12.55
C SER A 41 -24.86 -13.20 12.06
N VAL A 42 -24.59 -12.13 12.82
CA VAL A 42 -23.55 -11.16 12.48
C VAL A 42 -22.17 -11.79 12.59
N LYS A 43 -21.93 -12.61 13.62
CA LYS A 43 -20.67 -13.32 13.81
C LYS A 43 -20.37 -14.24 12.62
N ASP A 44 -21.35 -15.04 12.19
CA ASP A 44 -21.19 -15.95 11.04
C ASP A 44 -20.88 -15.17 9.75
N LYS A 45 -21.54 -14.02 9.54
CA LYS A 45 -21.25 -13.14 8.39
C LYS A 45 -19.83 -12.59 8.43
N CYS A 46 -19.34 -12.20 9.60
CA CYS A 46 -17.97 -11.72 9.76
C CYS A 46 -16.93 -12.82 9.48
N GLU A 47 -17.17 -14.05 9.94
CA GLU A 47 -16.29 -15.20 9.67
C GLU A 47 -16.27 -15.56 8.18
N ALA A 48 -17.44 -15.52 7.51
CA ALA A 48 -17.54 -15.73 6.07
C ALA A 48 -16.80 -14.63 5.29
N LEU A 49 -16.96 -13.36 5.67
CA LEU A 49 -16.30 -12.23 5.01
C LEU A 49 -14.77 -12.30 5.18
N LYS A 50 -14.30 -12.70 6.37
CA LYS A 50 -12.88 -12.92 6.62
C LYS A 50 -12.31 -14.02 5.72
N SER A 51 -13.03 -15.14 5.59
CA SER A 51 -12.62 -16.24 4.71
C SER A 51 -12.59 -15.81 3.24
N GLN A 52 -13.53 -14.97 2.80
CA GLN A 52 -13.51 -14.39 1.46
C GLN A 52 -12.30 -13.48 1.23
N LEU A 53 -11.95 -12.64 2.21
CA LEU A 53 -10.75 -11.79 2.11
C LEU A 53 -9.48 -12.64 2.00
N GLU A 54 -9.32 -13.65 2.85
CA GLU A 54 -8.18 -14.58 2.79
C GLU A 54 -8.10 -15.30 1.43
N TYR A 55 -9.25 -15.67 0.85
CA TYR A 55 -9.31 -16.25 -0.49
C TYR A 55 -8.89 -15.25 -1.59
N TYR A 56 -9.38 -14.01 -1.55
CA TYR A 56 -8.98 -12.99 -2.54
C TYR A 56 -7.51 -12.59 -2.39
N GLU A 57 -6.99 -12.49 -1.17
CA GLU A 57 -5.57 -12.27 -0.91
C GLU A 57 -4.73 -13.41 -1.50
N GLY A 58 -5.13 -14.66 -1.27
CA GLY A 58 -4.51 -15.84 -1.87
C GLY A 58 -4.54 -15.82 -3.40
N LEU A 59 -5.68 -15.45 -4.02
CA LEU A 59 -5.77 -15.27 -5.47
C LEU A 59 -4.87 -14.15 -5.98
N ILE A 60 -4.71 -13.05 -5.24
CA ILE A 60 -3.82 -11.94 -5.61
C ILE A 60 -2.35 -12.37 -5.49
N GLU A 61 -2.01 -13.18 -4.49
CA GLU A 61 -0.69 -13.79 -4.36
C GLU A 61 -0.40 -14.79 -5.48
N GLU A 62 -1.32 -15.74 -5.75
CA GLU A 62 -1.19 -16.77 -6.78
C GLU A 62 -1.20 -16.19 -8.20
N ALA A 63 -2.09 -15.24 -8.48
CA ALA A 63 -2.14 -14.56 -9.77
C ALA A 63 -1.00 -13.56 -9.97
N GLY A 64 -0.15 -13.34 -8.95
CA GLY A 64 0.88 -12.33 -9.02
C GLY A 64 0.28 -10.95 -9.31
N VAL A 65 -0.75 -10.54 -8.57
CA VAL A 65 -1.39 -9.21 -8.74
C VAL A 65 -0.95 -8.23 -7.64
N ALA A 66 -0.05 -8.61 -6.74
CA ALA A 66 0.70 -7.63 -5.92
C ALA A 66 1.31 -6.56 -6.84
N ARG A 67 0.71 -5.37 -6.89
CA ARG A 67 1.03 -4.35 -7.89
C ARG A 67 2.42 -3.84 -7.58
N LEU A 68 3.44 -4.30 -8.29
CA LEU A 68 4.72 -3.59 -8.30
C LEU A 68 4.39 -2.12 -8.62
N THR A 69 4.90 -1.19 -7.82
CA THR A 69 4.65 0.26 -8.00
C THR A 69 5.99 0.98 -8.16
N LEU A 70 6.18 1.73 -9.25
CA LEU A 70 7.39 2.50 -9.54
C LEU A 70 7.01 3.96 -9.71
N SER A 71 7.64 4.86 -8.94
CA SER A 71 7.37 6.30 -9.02
C SER A 71 7.88 6.90 -10.33
N ARG A 72 7.44 8.12 -10.66
CA ARG A 72 8.13 8.92 -11.68
C ARG A 72 9.61 9.09 -11.32
N ILE A 73 10.45 9.30 -12.32
CA ILE A 73 11.86 9.66 -12.12
C ILE A 73 11.93 11.10 -11.64
N LEU A 74 12.64 11.34 -10.54
CA LEU A 74 12.99 12.66 -10.05
C LEU A 74 14.43 13.00 -10.42
N PHE A 75 14.64 14.25 -10.83
CA PHE A 75 15.94 14.78 -11.21
C PHE A 75 16.43 15.76 -10.15
N TYR A 76 17.68 15.61 -9.73
CA TYR A 76 18.29 16.40 -8.66
C TYR A 76 19.53 17.14 -9.15
N ASP A 77 19.85 18.26 -8.50
CA ASP A 77 21.07 19.03 -8.72
C ASP A 77 22.35 18.38 -8.16
N SER A 78 22.19 17.50 -7.19
CA SER A 78 23.26 16.85 -6.42
C SER A 78 22.75 15.52 -5.84
N GLU A 79 23.54 14.85 -5.00
CA GLU A 79 23.14 13.60 -4.36
C GLU A 79 22.25 13.83 -3.12
N PRO A 80 20.98 13.36 -3.09
CA PRO A 80 20.16 13.29 -1.89
C PRO A 80 20.87 12.66 -0.68
N PRO A 81 20.61 13.15 0.55
CA PRO A 81 19.43 13.91 0.95
C PRO A 81 19.53 15.44 0.85
N ASN A 82 20.72 16.01 0.61
CA ASN A 82 20.94 17.46 0.62
C ASN A 82 20.66 18.13 -0.74
N ALA A 83 19.94 17.45 -1.62
CA ALA A 83 19.74 17.86 -3.01
C ALA A 83 18.36 18.45 -3.24
N THR A 84 18.27 19.35 -4.22
CA THR A 84 17.01 19.97 -4.63
C THR A 84 16.50 19.30 -5.91
N VAL A 85 15.21 18.99 -5.94
CA VAL A 85 14.55 18.52 -7.16
C VAL A 85 14.57 19.66 -8.19
N LYS A 86 15.06 19.40 -9.40
CA LYS A 86 15.00 20.36 -10.51
C LYS A 86 13.69 20.22 -11.27
N GLU A 87 12.85 21.27 -11.19
CA GLU A 87 11.65 21.44 -12.02
C GLU A 87 11.61 22.86 -12.62
N PRO A 88 11.82 23.03 -13.95
CA PRO A 88 12.10 21.99 -14.94
C PRO A 88 13.50 21.35 -14.75
N PRO A 89 13.69 20.08 -15.18
CA PRO A 89 14.95 19.35 -15.06
C PRO A 89 15.97 19.80 -16.12
N GLU A 90 16.55 20.99 -15.91
CA GLU A 90 17.53 21.61 -16.80
C GLU A 90 18.95 21.63 -16.23
N TYR A 91 19.93 21.33 -17.07
CA TYR A 91 21.34 21.17 -16.68
C TYR A 91 22.27 21.77 -17.72
N LEU A 92 23.47 22.18 -17.30
CA LEU A 92 24.52 22.63 -18.22
C LEU A 92 25.32 21.45 -18.79
N PRO A 93 26.02 21.63 -19.92
CA PRO A 93 26.81 20.57 -20.52
C PRO A 93 27.91 20.11 -19.59
N GLY A 94 27.92 18.81 -19.29
CA GLY A 94 28.86 18.18 -18.38
C GLY A 94 28.48 18.30 -16.89
N GLU A 95 27.30 18.79 -16.54
CA GLU A 95 26.79 18.65 -15.18
C GLU A 95 26.41 17.20 -14.85
N GLU A 96 26.49 16.84 -13.57
CA GLU A 96 25.96 15.56 -13.09
C GLU A 96 24.44 15.66 -12.97
N VAL A 97 23.74 14.79 -13.69
CA VAL A 97 22.29 14.59 -13.59
C VAL A 97 22.05 13.44 -12.64
N TRP A 98 21.45 13.72 -11.48
CA TRP A 98 21.10 12.71 -10.49
C TRP A 98 19.65 12.25 -10.68
N LEU A 99 19.44 10.93 -10.83
CA LEU A 99 18.14 10.32 -11.09
C LEU A 99 17.72 9.42 -9.93
N TYR A 100 16.47 9.56 -9.51
CA TYR A 100 15.90 8.81 -8.39
C TYR A 100 14.52 8.25 -8.74
N ALA A 101 14.27 6.99 -8.36
CA ALA A 101 12.95 6.38 -8.45
C ALA A 101 12.68 5.46 -7.24
N GLU A 102 11.43 5.46 -6.76
CA GLU A 102 10.95 4.61 -5.66
C GLU A 102 10.26 3.36 -6.19
N LEU A 103 10.68 2.19 -5.72
CA LEU A 103 9.94 0.93 -5.86
C LEU A 103 9.17 0.64 -4.58
N LYS A 104 7.88 0.36 -4.72
CA LYS A 104 7.00 -0.12 -3.66
C LYS A 104 6.35 -1.42 -4.10
N ASP A 105 5.78 -2.13 -3.13
CA ASP A 105 4.96 -3.32 -3.35
C ASP A 105 5.69 -4.44 -4.13
N PHE A 106 7.02 -4.47 -4.02
CA PHE A 106 7.84 -5.57 -4.50
C PHE A 106 7.71 -6.77 -3.58
N ASN A 107 7.96 -7.96 -4.11
CA ASN A 107 7.80 -9.19 -3.35
C ASN A 107 9.01 -9.41 -2.42
N ILE A 108 8.72 -9.98 -1.25
CA ILE A 108 9.67 -10.15 -0.16
C ILE A 108 9.52 -11.55 0.38
N ARG A 109 10.61 -12.31 0.43
CA ARG A 109 10.62 -13.67 0.97
C ARG A 109 11.19 -13.68 2.37
N LYS A 110 10.42 -14.15 3.36
CA LYS A 110 10.95 -14.39 4.70
C LYS A 110 11.93 -15.56 4.68
N VAL A 111 13.15 -15.33 5.17
CA VAL A 111 14.23 -16.34 5.24
C VAL A 111 14.77 -16.42 6.67
N LYS A 112 15.59 -17.44 6.95
CA LYS A 112 16.27 -17.52 8.24
C LYS A 112 17.23 -16.34 8.36
N GLY A 113 16.95 -15.41 9.28
CA GLY A 113 17.75 -14.21 9.51
C GLY A 113 17.19 -12.93 8.92
N GLY A 114 16.03 -12.92 8.25
CA GLY A 114 15.41 -11.67 7.82
C GLY A 114 14.47 -11.79 6.62
N TYR A 115 14.47 -10.75 5.80
CA TYR A 115 13.61 -10.56 4.64
C TYR A 115 14.46 -10.43 3.38
N ALA A 116 14.42 -11.46 2.53
CA ALA A 116 15.15 -11.49 1.28
C ALA A 116 14.40 -10.71 0.19
N VAL A 117 15.14 -9.89 -0.54
CA VAL A 117 14.67 -9.08 -1.66
C VAL A 117 15.57 -9.36 -2.86
N SER A 118 14.99 -9.49 -4.04
CA SER A 118 15.76 -9.72 -5.28
C SER A 118 15.18 -8.90 -6.42
N VAL A 119 15.84 -7.81 -6.76
CA VAL A 119 15.39 -6.85 -7.78
C VAL A 119 16.54 -6.48 -8.71
N ASP A 120 16.29 -6.42 -10.02
CA ASP A 120 17.24 -5.91 -11.00
C ASP A 120 16.74 -4.58 -11.58
N TRP A 121 17.60 -3.57 -11.59
CA TRP A 121 17.32 -2.26 -12.16
C TRP A 121 18.11 -2.04 -13.45
N HIS A 122 17.49 -1.43 -14.44
CA HIS A 122 18.10 -1.03 -15.70
C HIS A 122 17.79 0.44 -15.96
N LEU A 123 18.81 1.21 -16.32
CA LEU A 123 18.65 2.59 -16.77
C LEU A 123 19.11 2.70 -18.22
N HIS A 124 18.21 3.21 -19.05
CA HIS A 124 18.49 3.60 -20.42
C HIS A 124 18.31 5.12 -20.52
N VAL A 125 19.26 5.79 -21.16
CA VAL A 125 19.14 7.20 -21.52
C VAL A 125 19.32 7.31 -23.02
N SER A 126 18.32 7.88 -23.69
CA SER A 126 18.35 8.17 -25.12
C SER A 126 18.16 9.65 -25.38
N ASP A 127 18.56 10.11 -26.56
CA ASP A 127 18.13 11.42 -27.04
C ASP A 127 16.66 11.43 -27.48
N GLU A 128 16.19 12.60 -27.92
CA GLU A 128 14.85 12.82 -28.46
C GLU A 128 14.51 12.02 -29.73
N PHE A 129 15.51 11.46 -30.42
CA PHE A 129 15.34 10.60 -31.58
C PHE A 129 15.42 9.10 -31.22
N GLY A 130 15.62 8.78 -29.95
CA GLY A 130 15.78 7.41 -29.47
C GLY A 130 17.18 6.83 -29.69
N ALA A 131 18.17 7.64 -30.05
CA ALA A 131 19.56 7.19 -30.11
C ALA A 131 20.08 6.98 -28.69
N GLU A 132 20.67 5.81 -28.44
CA GLU A 132 21.15 5.42 -27.13
C GLU A 132 22.40 6.23 -26.75
N MET A 133 22.31 6.94 -25.62
CA MET A 133 23.41 7.75 -25.09
C MET A 133 24.13 7.04 -23.96
N LEU A 134 23.38 6.31 -23.13
CA LEU A 134 23.92 5.59 -21.99
C LEU A 134 23.01 4.43 -21.60
N VAL A 135 23.61 3.28 -21.37
CA VAL A 135 22.98 2.13 -20.71
C VAL A 135 23.84 1.74 -19.53
N LEU A 136 23.25 1.78 -18.34
CA LEU A 136 23.92 1.25 -17.16
C LEU A 136 23.78 -0.26 -17.12
N GLU A 137 24.84 -0.94 -16.68
CA GLU A 137 24.75 -2.35 -16.34
C GLU A 137 23.65 -2.58 -15.30
N PRO A 138 22.99 -3.76 -15.33
CA PRO A 138 21.89 -4.04 -14.43
C PRO A 138 22.34 -3.98 -12.97
N LEU A 139 21.76 -3.06 -12.20
CA LEU A 139 22.00 -3.00 -10.76
C LEU A 139 21.13 -4.06 -10.07
N SER A 140 21.74 -5.19 -9.73
CA SER A 140 21.10 -6.29 -9.00
C SER A 140 21.16 -6.05 -7.50
N ILE A 141 20.01 -5.84 -6.85
CA ILE A 141 19.87 -5.89 -5.40
C ILE A 141 19.48 -7.31 -5.01
N ARG A 142 20.33 -7.97 -4.22
CA ARG A 142 20.09 -9.31 -3.67
C ARG A 142 20.50 -9.32 -2.21
N GLU A 143 19.66 -8.75 -1.37
CA GLU A 143 19.97 -8.48 0.02
C GLU A 143 18.97 -9.15 0.96
N VAL A 144 19.42 -9.42 2.18
CA VAL A 144 18.58 -9.86 3.30
C VAL A 144 18.56 -8.74 4.32
N TYR A 145 17.39 -8.18 4.56
CA TYR A 145 17.19 -7.08 5.51
C TYR A 145 16.71 -7.61 6.86
N ASP A 146 17.17 -6.99 7.94
CA ASP A 146 16.73 -7.31 9.32
C ASP A 146 15.26 -6.97 9.55
N PHE A 147 14.76 -5.93 8.88
CA PHE A 147 13.37 -5.48 8.90
C PHE A 147 12.75 -5.61 7.51
N LYS A 148 11.42 -5.75 7.43
CA LYS A 148 10.71 -5.82 6.15
C LYS A 148 10.82 -4.44 5.45
N PRO A 149 11.54 -4.32 4.32
CA PRO A 149 11.62 -3.05 3.62
C PRO A 149 10.29 -2.75 2.93
N ASN A 150 9.83 -1.51 3.01
CA ASN A 150 8.60 -1.07 2.33
C ASN A 150 8.88 -0.32 1.03
N VAL A 151 10.12 0.17 0.85
CA VAL A 151 10.55 0.97 -0.29
C VAL A 151 11.99 0.57 -0.65
N LEU A 152 12.27 0.41 -1.95
CA LEU A 152 13.64 0.41 -2.48
C LEU A 152 13.85 1.66 -3.32
N TRP A 153 15.07 2.17 -3.29
CA TRP A 153 15.44 3.37 -4.04
C TRP A 153 16.40 2.98 -5.16
N PHE A 154 16.04 3.37 -6.38
CA PHE A 154 17.00 3.43 -7.47
C PHE A 154 17.66 4.80 -7.47
N LYS A 155 18.99 4.80 -7.57
CA LYS A 155 19.82 6.00 -7.62
C LYS A 155 20.83 5.83 -8.73
N ALA A 156 20.90 6.79 -9.63
CA ALA A 156 21.89 6.81 -10.70
C ALA A 156 22.37 8.23 -10.95
N LYS A 157 23.56 8.33 -11.54
CA LYS A 157 24.11 9.59 -12.03
C LYS A 157 24.53 9.45 -13.49
N VAL A 158 24.26 10.49 -14.26
CA VAL A 158 24.54 10.55 -15.69
C VAL A 158 25.22 11.89 -16.00
N LYS A 159 26.16 11.89 -16.93
CA LYS A 159 26.88 13.09 -17.35
C LYS A 159 26.85 13.20 -18.87
N ILE A 160 26.22 14.26 -19.38
CA ILE A 160 26.06 14.47 -20.82
C ILE A 160 26.60 15.85 -21.19
N SER A 161 27.45 15.89 -22.22
CA SER A 161 28.13 17.11 -22.67
C SER A 161 27.50 17.73 -23.92
N VAL A 162 26.54 17.05 -24.55
CA VAL A 162 25.89 17.53 -25.77
C VAL A 162 24.56 18.19 -25.38
N PRO A 163 24.31 19.45 -25.77
CA PRO A 163 23.00 20.07 -25.57
C PRO A 163 21.89 19.31 -26.29
N GLY A 164 20.71 19.22 -25.67
CA GLY A 164 19.58 18.49 -26.24
C GLY A 164 18.58 18.02 -25.20
N THR A 165 17.52 17.38 -25.66
CA THR A 165 16.51 16.75 -24.82
C THR A 165 16.81 15.26 -24.68
N TYR A 166 16.74 14.75 -23.45
CA TYR A 166 17.06 13.36 -23.14
C TYR A 166 15.93 12.68 -22.40
N ILE A 167 15.68 11.43 -22.76
CA ILE A 167 14.66 10.57 -22.15
C ILE A 167 15.39 9.56 -21.28
N ALA A 168 15.14 9.59 -19.98
CA ALA A 168 15.59 8.56 -19.05
C ALA A 168 14.47 7.54 -18.85
N VAL A 169 14.77 6.25 -19.00
CA VAL A 169 13.87 5.13 -18.77
C VAL A 169 14.48 4.23 -17.72
N VAL A 170 13.79 4.08 -16.59
CA VAL A 170 14.16 3.12 -15.54
C VAL A 170 13.22 1.93 -15.63
N THR A 171 13.80 0.74 -15.78
CA THR A 171 13.08 -0.54 -15.77
C THR A 171 13.52 -1.36 -14.57
N VAL A 172 12.56 -1.93 -13.87
CA VAL A 172 12.79 -2.73 -12.67
C VAL A 172 12.15 -4.10 -12.83
N TYR A 173 12.90 -5.14 -12.47
CA TYR A 173 12.46 -6.52 -12.50
C TYR A 173 12.54 -7.12 -11.09
N ASP A 174 11.38 -7.39 -10.48
CA ASP A 174 11.30 -8.14 -9.24
C ASP A 174 11.37 -9.64 -9.55
N LYS A 175 12.50 -10.25 -9.21
CA LYS A 175 12.79 -11.67 -9.48
C LYS A 175 11.95 -12.62 -8.63
N LEU A 176 11.44 -12.17 -7.49
CA LEU A 176 10.64 -13.02 -6.61
C LEU A 176 9.21 -13.12 -7.10
N SER A 177 8.68 -12.06 -7.72
CA SER A 177 7.34 -12.09 -8.33
C SER A 177 7.34 -12.27 -9.85
N LEU A 178 8.52 -12.26 -10.48
CA LEU A 178 8.72 -12.31 -11.93
C LEU A 178 8.01 -11.16 -12.67
N LYS A 179 7.88 -9.99 -12.02
CA LYS A 179 7.23 -8.80 -12.60
C LYS A 179 8.23 -7.75 -13.01
N THR A 180 7.87 -7.06 -14.08
CA THR A 180 8.63 -5.93 -14.60
C THR A 180 7.76 -4.68 -14.61
N MET A 181 8.37 -3.53 -14.39
CA MET A 181 7.75 -2.25 -14.68
C MET A 181 8.79 -1.22 -15.13
N SER A 182 8.33 -0.25 -15.91
CA SER A 182 9.16 0.84 -16.39
C SER A 182 8.49 2.19 -16.13
N THR A 183 9.31 3.20 -15.90
CA THR A 183 8.91 4.60 -15.84
C THR A 183 9.89 5.42 -16.68
N ALA A 184 9.43 6.53 -17.23
CA ALA A 184 10.26 7.44 -17.99
C ALA A 184 10.05 8.90 -17.55
N ASN A 185 11.08 9.71 -17.70
CA ASN A 185 10.99 11.17 -17.57
C ASN A 185 12.06 11.85 -18.43
N ILE A 186 11.90 13.14 -18.69
CA ILE A 186 12.73 13.92 -19.58
C ILE A 186 13.58 14.90 -18.78
N PHE A 187 14.83 15.10 -19.20
CA PHE A 187 15.68 16.20 -18.74
C PHE A 187 16.37 16.89 -19.93
N ILE A 188 16.81 18.12 -19.74
CA ILE A 188 17.33 18.97 -20.80
C ILE A 188 18.76 19.38 -20.46
N ILE A 189 19.67 19.23 -21.42
CA ILE A 189 21.00 19.86 -21.36
C ILE A 189 20.94 21.14 -22.18
N THR A 190 21.01 22.30 -21.51
CA THR A 190 20.95 23.60 -22.15
C THR A 190 22.31 23.99 -22.73
N PRO A 191 22.36 24.64 -23.91
CA PRO A 191 23.61 25.18 -24.43
C PRO A 191 24.14 26.27 -23.50
N ARG A 192 25.48 26.37 -23.34
CA ARG A 192 26.07 27.50 -22.62
C ARG A 192 25.71 28.79 -23.35
N GLN A 193 25.08 29.72 -22.63
CA GLN A 193 24.90 31.07 -23.13
C GLN A 193 26.29 31.69 -23.30
N SER A 194 26.62 32.03 -24.53
CA SER A 194 27.86 32.70 -24.94
C SER A 194 27.95 34.12 -24.40
#